data_AF-A0A1W2LGB0-F1
#
_entry.id   AF-A0A1W2LGB0-F1
#
_cell.length_a   1.000
_cell.length_b   1.000
_cell.length_c   1.000
_cell.angle_alpha   90.00
_cell.angle_beta   90.00
_cell.angle_gamma   90.00
#
_symmetry.space_group_name_H-M   'P 1'
#
loop_
_entity.id
_entity.type
_entity.pdbx_description
1 polymer ?
#
loop_
_entity_poly.entity_id
_entity_poly.type
_entity_poly.pdbx_seq_one_letter_code
_entity_poly.pdbx_strand_id
1 'polypeptide(L)'
;GPKEDLAEFKNKGEGMLPVYVRMVIENVAGTDLSDTSVSVRAVDPNGKSTKVILANSTAACKGESAPENFTTAGATYETCKTEGVKDGEEVGGVVFREGDYQDDPVTWKK
;
A
#
# COMPACT_ATOMS: atom_id res chain seq x y z
N GLY A 1 -7.13 -8.30 -6.21
CA GLY A 1 -6.80 -9.72 -6.39
C GLY A 1 -8.00 -10.57 -6.02
N PRO A 2 -7.97 -11.88 -6.35
CA PRO A 2 -8.94 -12.86 -5.87
C PRO A 2 -8.98 -12.88 -4.34
N LYS A 3 -10.14 -13.18 -3.74
CA LYS A 3 -10.26 -13.32 -2.28
C LYS A 3 -9.62 -14.63 -1.80
N GLU A 4 -9.50 -15.59 -2.70
CA GLU A 4 -8.97 -16.93 -2.48
C GLU A 4 -7.47 -16.88 -2.16
N ASP A 5 -6.74 -15.98 -2.80
CA ASP A 5 -5.32 -15.72 -2.55
C ASP A 5 -5.06 -15.20 -1.12
N LEU A 6 -6.10 -14.66 -0.48
CA LEU A 6 -6.01 -14.17 0.89
C LEU A 6 -6.26 -15.26 1.94
N ALA A 7 -6.75 -16.44 1.51
CA ALA A 7 -7.01 -17.56 2.40
C ALA A 7 -5.73 -18.10 3.07
N GLU A 8 -4.56 -17.94 2.43
CA GLU A 8 -3.26 -18.32 3.02
C GLU A 8 -2.92 -17.51 4.30
N PHE A 9 -3.54 -16.33 4.47
CA PHE A 9 -3.36 -15.48 5.65
C PHE A 9 -4.39 -15.74 6.73
N LYS A 10 -5.44 -16.52 6.46
CA LYS A 10 -6.56 -16.78 7.39
C LYS A 10 -6.10 -17.34 8.74
N ASN A 11 -5.03 -18.12 8.76
CA ASN A 11 -4.45 -18.70 9.98
C ASN A 11 -3.21 -17.94 10.50
N LYS A 12 -2.73 -16.92 9.76
CA LYS A 12 -1.54 -16.12 10.14
C LYS A 12 -1.88 -14.85 10.93
N GLY A 13 -3.17 -14.57 11.12
CA GLY A 13 -3.67 -13.47 11.93
C GLY A 13 -5.10 -13.75 12.38
N GLU A 14 -5.27 -14.47 13.49
CA GLU A 14 -6.59 -14.56 14.13
C GLU A 14 -7.11 -13.14 14.42
N GLY A 15 -8.33 -12.84 13.97
CA GLY A 15 -8.92 -11.51 14.11
C GLY A 15 -8.40 -10.47 13.12
N MET A 16 -7.85 -10.89 11.97
CA MET A 16 -7.41 -9.99 10.90
C MET A 16 -8.04 -10.35 9.55
N LEU A 17 -8.49 -9.32 8.83
CA LEU A 17 -8.89 -9.37 7.43
C LEU A 17 -7.70 -8.88 6.57
N PRO A 18 -7.08 -9.75 5.77
CA PRO A 18 -6.06 -9.29 4.83
C PRO A 18 -6.68 -8.49 3.67
N VAL A 19 -5.98 -7.48 3.17
CA VAL A 19 -6.40 -6.61 2.07
C VAL A 19 -5.25 -6.33 1.12
N TYR A 20 -5.59 -6.08 -0.14
CA TYR A 20 -4.64 -5.62 -1.14
C TYR A 20 -4.70 -4.10 -1.29
N VAL A 21 -3.55 -3.46 -1.18
CA VAL A 21 -3.37 -2.04 -1.45
C VAL A 21 -2.58 -1.93 -2.75
N ARG A 22 -3.27 -1.52 -3.83
CA ARG A 22 -2.68 -1.29 -5.16
C ARG A 22 -2.51 0.18 -5.40
N MET A 23 -1.37 0.57 -5.94
CA MET A 23 -1.00 1.96 -6.16
C MET A 23 -0.39 2.11 -7.55
N VAL A 24 -0.76 3.18 -8.24
CA VAL A 24 -0.04 3.66 -9.43
C VAL A 24 0.73 4.89 -9.00
N ILE A 25 2.04 4.86 -9.18
CA ILE A 25 2.95 5.95 -8.85
C ILE A 25 3.32 6.67 -10.13
N GLU A 26 3.24 8.00 -10.12
CA GLU A 26 3.61 8.87 -11.24
C GLU A 26 4.76 9.79 -10.83
N ASN A 27 5.80 9.87 -11.66
CA ASN A 27 6.84 10.88 -11.50
C ASN A 27 6.34 12.21 -12.10
N VAL A 28 5.80 13.10 -11.28
CA VAL A 28 5.24 14.38 -11.76
C VAL A 28 6.32 15.40 -12.08
N ALA A 29 7.47 15.34 -11.38
CA ALA A 29 8.52 16.37 -11.46
C ALA A 29 9.58 16.11 -12.55
N GLY A 30 9.75 14.86 -12.99
CA GLY A 30 10.86 14.44 -13.86
C GLY A 30 12.22 14.44 -13.16
N THR A 31 12.23 14.37 -11.83
CA THR A 31 13.46 14.14 -11.05
C THR A 31 13.85 12.67 -11.13
N ASP A 32 15.12 12.36 -10.90
CA ASP A 32 15.56 10.98 -10.78
C ASP A 32 14.99 10.35 -9.50
N LEU A 33 14.08 9.38 -9.68
CA LEU A 33 13.44 8.61 -8.62
C LEU A 33 13.68 7.11 -8.83
N SER A 34 14.75 6.74 -9.54
CA SER A 34 15.12 5.35 -9.80
C SER A 34 15.28 4.57 -8.50
N ASP A 35 14.85 3.29 -8.50
CA ASP A 35 14.89 2.36 -7.37
C ASP A 35 14.12 2.80 -6.10
N THR A 36 13.41 3.92 -6.15
CA THR A 36 12.64 4.43 -5.01
C THR A 36 11.44 3.51 -4.74
N SER A 37 11.20 3.20 -3.47
CA SER A 37 9.98 2.52 -3.04
C SER A 37 9.01 3.54 -2.46
N VAL A 38 7.72 3.42 -2.80
CA VAL A 38 6.63 4.22 -2.23
C VAL A 38 5.61 3.27 -1.63
N SER A 39 5.19 3.54 -0.39
CA SER A 39 4.14 2.77 0.28
C SER A 39 3.13 3.70 0.94
N VAL A 40 1.85 3.37 0.80
CA VAL A 40 0.79 3.86 1.70
C VAL A 40 0.43 2.79 2.72
N ARG A 41 -0.39 3.14 3.71
CA ARG A 41 -0.97 2.21 4.69
C ARG A 41 -2.49 2.27 4.67
N ALA A 42 -3.15 1.15 4.85
CA ALA A 42 -4.60 1.11 5.04
C ALA A 42 -5.00 1.80 6.36
N VAL A 43 -6.12 2.52 6.30
CA VAL A 43 -6.74 3.20 7.44
C VAL A 43 -8.23 2.89 7.52
N ASP A 44 -8.78 2.99 8.72
CA ASP A 44 -10.22 2.95 8.97
C ASP A 44 -10.92 4.23 8.44
N PRO A 45 -12.27 4.33 8.50
CA PRO A 45 -13.01 5.53 8.08
C PRO A 45 -12.66 6.81 8.84
N ASN A 46 -12.01 6.68 10.01
CA ASN A 46 -11.54 7.79 10.83
C ASN A 46 -10.07 8.16 10.56
N GLY A 47 -9.40 7.49 9.63
CA GLY A 47 -7.99 7.74 9.29
C GLY A 47 -7.00 7.05 10.23
N LYS A 48 -7.44 6.16 11.12
CA LYS A 48 -6.56 5.43 12.03
C LYS A 48 -5.94 4.22 11.31
N SER A 49 -4.60 4.10 11.37
CA SER A 49 -3.88 2.97 10.76
C SER A 49 -4.29 1.63 11.35
N THR A 50 -4.42 0.63 10.49
CA THR A 50 -4.86 -0.73 10.84
C THR A 50 -3.75 -1.63 11.41
N LYS A 51 -2.54 -1.08 11.56
CA LYS A 51 -1.33 -1.59 12.27
C LYS A 51 -0.76 -2.96 11.91
N VAL A 52 -1.40 -3.81 11.09
CA VAL A 52 -0.85 -5.13 10.77
C VAL A 52 -0.22 -5.14 9.38
N ILE A 53 1.11 -5.20 9.33
CA ILE A 53 1.83 -5.50 8.08
C ILE A 53 1.95 -7.02 7.97
N LEU A 54 1.38 -7.59 6.91
CA LEU A 54 1.58 -9.01 6.60
C LEU A 54 2.90 -9.13 5.84
N ALA A 55 3.86 -9.84 6.43
CA ALA A 55 5.24 -9.92 5.90
C ALA A 55 5.33 -10.63 4.53
N ASN A 56 4.29 -11.34 4.11
CA ASN A 56 4.27 -12.04 2.82
C ASN A 56 3.35 -11.31 1.83
N SER A 57 3.90 -10.99 0.67
CA SER A 57 3.12 -10.63 -0.52
C SER A 57 2.46 -11.88 -1.11
N THR A 58 1.39 -11.68 -1.88
CA THR A 58 0.82 -12.76 -2.71
C THR A 58 1.25 -12.58 -4.15
N ALA A 59 1.17 -13.64 -4.96
CA ALA A 59 1.37 -13.52 -6.41
C ALA A 59 0.49 -12.43 -7.05
N ALA A 60 -0.75 -12.23 -6.56
CA ALA A 60 -1.66 -11.20 -7.05
C ALA A 60 -1.38 -9.76 -6.54
N CYS A 61 -0.36 -9.59 -5.70
CA CYS A 61 -0.01 -8.31 -5.09
C CYS A 61 1.47 -8.29 -4.74
N LYS A 62 2.29 -8.02 -5.75
CA LYS A 62 3.73 -7.94 -5.63
C LYS A 62 4.14 -6.48 -5.42
N GLY A 63 4.98 -6.25 -4.41
CA GLY A 63 5.63 -4.96 -4.21
C GLY A 63 6.76 -4.81 -5.22
N GLU A 64 6.79 -3.66 -5.89
CA GLU A 64 7.84 -3.25 -6.80
C GLU A 64 8.39 -1.88 -6.34
N SER A 65 9.68 -1.66 -6.61
CA SER A 65 10.29 -0.33 -6.58
C SER A 65 10.16 0.33 -7.95
N ALA A 66 10.40 1.63 -8.00
CA ALA A 66 10.53 2.35 -9.25
C ALA A 66 11.62 1.71 -10.13
N PRO A 67 11.41 1.61 -11.46
CA PRO A 67 12.42 1.05 -12.37
C PRO A 67 13.68 1.94 -12.42
N GLU A 68 14.80 1.36 -12.87
CA GLU A 68 16.11 2.04 -12.97
C GLU A 68 16.11 3.29 -13.88
N ASN A 69 15.05 3.51 -14.66
CA ASN A 69 14.89 4.65 -15.56
C ASN A 69 13.69 5.54 -15.18
N PHE A 70 13.29 5.55 -13.91
CA PHE A 70 12.14 6.35 -13.43
C PHE A 70 12.49 7.83 -13.24
N THR A 71 12.92 8.46 -14.33
CA THR A 71 13.49 9.83 -14.34
C THR A 71 12.68 10.81 -15.20
N THR A 72 11.60 10.35 -15.85
CA THR A 72 10.84 11.16 -16.80
C THR A 72 9.51 11.61 -16.20
N ALA A 73 9.16 12.87 -16.40
CA ALA A 73 7.85 13.39 -15.99
C ALA A 73 6.72 12.62 -16.70
N GLY A 74 5.70 12.23 -15.95
CA GLY A 74 4.58 11.41 -16.41
C GLY A 74 4.91 9.92 -16.54
N ALA A 75 6.15 9.47 -16.24
CA ALA A 75 6.44 8.05 -16.13
C ALA A 75 5.64 7.46 -14.97
N THR A 76 5.12 6.24 -15.14
CA THR A 76 4.33 5.56 -14.11
C THR A 76 4.77 4.12 -13.88
N TYR A 77 4.61 3.62 -12.66
CA TYR A 77 4.68 2.19 -12.36
C TYR A 77 3.57 1.79 -11.37
N GLU A 78 3.17 0.51 -11.42
CA GLU A 78 2.24 -0.08 -10.44
C GLU A 78 3.04 -0.83 -9.37
N THR A 79 2.62 -0.69 -8.12
CA THR A 79 3.14 -1.48 -7.00
C THR A 79 1.99 -1.89 -6.08
N CYS A 80 2.16 -3.00 -5.37
CA CYS A 80 1.12 -3.54 -4.51
C CYS A 80 1.68 -4.02 -3.17
N LYS A 81 0.87 -3.90 -2.13
CA LYS A 81 1.18 -4.43 -0.80
C LYS A 81 -0.02 -5.13 -0.17
N THR A 82 0.24 -6.25 0.49
CA THR A 82 -0.75 -6.93 1.32
C THR A 82 -0.67 -6.37 2.73
N GLU A 83 -1.79 -5.91 3.27
CA GLU A 83 -1.89 -5.45 4.66
C GLU A 83 -2.95 -6.25 5.41
N GLY A 84 -2.81 -6.33 6.73
CA GLY A 84 -3.85 -6.85 7.62
C GLY A 84 -4.65 -5.69 8.20
N VAL A 85 -5.96 -5.81 8.14
CA VAL A 85 -6.87 -4.94 8.90
C VAL A 85 -7.55 -5.77 9.96
N LYS A 86 -8.01 -5.17 11.05
CA LYS A 86 -8.68 -5.93 12.10
C LYS A 86 -9.99 -6.50 11.54
N ASP A 87 -10.28 -7.75 11.85
CA ASP A 87 -11.53 -8.38 11.41
C ASP A 87 -12.74 -7.63 12.00
N GLY A 88 -13.75 -7.40 11.16
CA GLY A 88 -14.90 -6.53 11.48
C GLY A 88 -14.65 -5.02 11.38
N GLU A 89 -13.43 -4.56 11.13
CA GLU A 89 -13.17 -3.15 10.79
C GLU A 89 -13.27 -2.93 9.27
N GLU A 90 -13.80 -1.76 8.89
CA GLU A 90 -13.86 -1.34 7.50
C GLU A 90 -12.56 -0.64 7.08
N VAL A 91 -12.12 -0.87 5.84
CA VAL A 91 -11.08 -0.04 5.21
C VAL A 91 -11.72 1.21 4.65
N GLY A 92 -11.43 2.35 5.28
CA GLY A 92 -11.94 3.67 4.87
C GLY A 92 -11.04 4.40 3.88
N GLY A 93 -9.80 3.96 3.71
CA GLY A 93 -8.86 4.59 2.78
C GLY A 93 -7.43 4.15 2.97
N VAL A 94 -6.52 4.99 2.49
CA VAL A 94 -5.06 4.84 2.65
C VAL A 94 -4.39 6.15 3.04
N VAL A 95 -3.26 6.04 3.73
CA VAL A 95 -2.46 7.18 4.20
C VAL A 95 -1.01 7.08 3.75
N PHE A 96 -0.45 8.19 3.27
CA PHE A 96 0.98 8.39 3.04
C PHE A 96 1.55 9.30 4.14
N ARG A 97 2.64 8.86 4.78
CA ARG A 97 3.20 9.51 5.98
C ARG A 97 4.72 9.35 6.06
N GLU A 98 5.40 9.45 4.93
CA GLU A 98 6.86 9.34 4.84
C GLU A 98 7.49 10.72 4.61
N GLY A 99 8.74 10.90 5.04
CA GLY A 99 9.47 12.16 4.89
C GLY A 99 8.74 13.35 5.51
N ASP A 100 8.60 14.43 4.74
CA ASP A 100 7.97 15.69 5.16
C ASP A 100 6.47 15.53 5.49
N TYR A 101 5.84 14.41 5.12
CA TYR A 101 4.44 14.13 5.41
C TYR A 101 4.22 13.42 6.75
N GLN A 102 5.25 13.32 7.60
CA GLN A 102 5.13 12.68 8.92
C GLN A 102 4.16 13.43 9.85
N ASP A 103 4.21 14.77 9.84
CA ASP A 103 3.38 15.60 10.72
C ASP A 103 2.01 15.91 10.09
N ASP A 104 1.95 16.09 8.76
CA ASP A 104 0.73 16.34 8.00
C ASP A 104 0.57 15.30 6.86
N PRO A 105 0.02 14.11 7.18
CA PRO A 105 -0.06 13.01 6.22
C PRO A 105 -1.15 13.21 5.16
N VAL A 106 -0.88 12.73 3.95
CA VAL A 106 -1.87 12.69 2.87
C VAL A 106 -2.77 11.48 3.06
N THR A 107 -4.08 11.69 3.07
CA THR A 107 -5.08 10.62 3.19
C THR A 107 -6.00 10.60 1.98
N TRP A 108 -6.13 9.44 1.35
CA TRP A 108 -7.11 9.17 0.31
C TRP A 108 -8.22 8.28 0.88
N LYS A 109 -9.47 8.73 0.76
CA LYS A 109 -10.64 7.95 1.19
C LYS A 109 -11.18 7.11 0.04
N LYS A 110 -11.76 5.96 0.40
CA LYS A 110 -12.45 5.05 -0.53
C LYS A 110 -13.78 5.64 -1.01
#